data_AF-A0A0C2C963-F1
#
_entry.id   AF-A0A0C2C963-F1
#
_cell.length_a   1.000
_cell.length_b   1.000
_cell.length_c   1.000
_cell.angle_alpha   90.00
_cell.angle_beta   90.00
_cell.angle_gamma   90.00
#
_symmetry.space_group_name_H-M   'P 1'
#
loop_
_entity.id
_entity.type
_entity.pdbx_description
1 polymer ?
#
loop_
_entity_poly.entity_id
_entity_poly.type
_entity_poly.pdbx_seq_one_letter_code
_entity_poly.pdbx_strand_id
1 'polypeptide(L)' 'MITYYAAFMPTMKDLRGPLDALLKKDVKWDWTSKQQTALEKLKKALSSELNLAHYDPSHKIVVAADACDYGI' A
#
# COMPACT_ATOMS: atom_id res chain seq x y z
N MET A 1 2.37 6.26 1.39
CA MET A 1 1.58 5.41 2.31
C MET A 1 1.84 3.91 2.12
N ILE A 2 1.66 3.33 0.92
CA ILE A 2 1.82 1.88 0.68
C ILE A 2 3.26 1.37 0.93
N THR A 3 4.26 2.21 0.69
CA THR A 3 5.68 1.93 1.00
C THR A 3 5.93 1.57 2.47
N TYR A 4 5.17 2.15 3.40
CA TYR A 4 5.30 1.88 4.84
C TYR A 4 4.99 0.42 5.16
N TYR A 5 3.94 -0.13 4.54
CA TYR A 5 3.50 -1.51 4.75
C TYR A 5 4.36 -2.54 4.03
N ALA A 6 5.23 -2.12 3.09
CA ALA A 6 6.10 -3.04 2.36
C ALA A 6 7.10 -3.78 3.26
N ALA A 7 7.45 -3.23 4.42
CA ALA A 7 8.29 -3.90 5.40
C ALA A 7 7.60 -5.12 6.06
N PHE A 8 6.27 -5.13 6.09
CA PHE A 8 5.46 -6.15 6.77
C PHE A 8 4.87 -7.19 5.81
N MET A 9 4.99 -6.96 4.50
CA MET A 9 4.37 -7.80 3.48
C MET A 9 5.38 -8.11 2.35
N PRO A 10 6.04 -9.28 2.39
CA PRO A 10 7.06 -9.67 1.41
C PRO A 10 6.58 -9.64 -0.05
N THR A 11 5.30 -9.92 -0.29
CA THR A 11 4.67 -9.94 -1.62
C THR A 11 4.39 -8.53 -2.20
N MET A 12 4.64 -7.47 -1.44
CA MET A 12 4.36 -6.10 -1.88
C MET A 12 5.19 -5.64 -3.06
N LYS A 13 6.43 -6.12 -3.19
CA LYS A 13 7.28 -5.79 -4.36
C LYS A 13 6.66 -6.29 -5.66
N ASP A 14 6.13 -7.50 -5.66
CA ASP A 14 5.53 -8.11 -6.84
C ASP A 14 4.20 -7.43 -7.21
N LEU A 15 3.40 -7.09 -6.20
CA LEU A 15 2.13 -6.37 -6.40
C LEU A 15 2.35 -4.95 -6.92
N ARG A 16 3.46 -4.31 -6.56
CA ARG A 16 3.77 -2.94 -6.99
C ARG A 16 4.47 -2.85 -8.32
N GLY A 17 5.12 -3.90 -8.81
CA GLY A 17 5.88 -3.89 -10.07
C GLY A 17 5.16 -3.20 -11.25
N PRO A 18 3.86 -3.51 -11.52
CA PRO A 18 3.10 -2.84 -12.58
C PRO A 18 2.82 -1.36 -12.32
N LEU A 19 2.68 -0.94 -11.06
CA LEU A 19 2.43 0.44 -10.66
C LEU A 19 3.72 1.27 -10.67
N ASP A 20 4.81 0.70 -10.15
CA ASP A 20 6.13 1.33 -10.14
C ASP A 20 6.67 1.54 -11.57
N ALA A 21 6.27 0.68 -12.52
CA ALA A 21 6.59 0.85 -13.93
C ALA A 21 6.02 2.15 -14.53
N LEU A 22 4.86 2.62 -14.05
CA LEU A 22 4.25 3.87 -14.50
C LEU A 22 4.97 5.12 -13.96
N LEU A 23 5.75 4.97 -12.88
CA LEU A 23 6.48 6.07 -12.25
C LEU A 23 7.90 6.25 -12.81
N LYS A 24 8.33 5.38 -13.73
CA LYS A 24 9.65 5.47 -14.36
C LYS A 24 9.70 6.65 -15.34
N LYS A 25 10.86 7.30 -15.38
CA LYS A 25 11.13 8.38 -16.33
C LYS A 25 10.95 7.88 -17.77
N ASP A 26 10.40 8.73 -18.63
CA ASP A 26 10.22 8.49 -20.07
C ASP A 26 9.29 7.30 -20.41
N VAL A 27 8.46 6.85 -19.45
CA VAL A 27 7.40 5.87 -19.69
C VAL A 27 6.09 6.58 -19.97
N LYS A 28 5.38 6.17 -21.03
CA LYS A 28 4.03 6.63 -21.30
C LYS A 28 3.10 6.16 -20.18
N TRP A 29 2.41 7.09 -19.55
CA TRP A 29 1.38 6.78 -18.57
C TRP A 29 0.20 6.10 -19.28
N ASP A 30 0.12 4.78 -19.15
CA ASP A 30 -0.95 3.96 -19.72
C ASP A 30 -1.54 3.03 -18.65
N TRP A 31 -2.76 3.35 -18.22
CA TRP A 31 -3.45 2.61 -17.18
C TRP A 31 -4.30 1.51 -17.80
N THR A 32 -3.77 0.28 -17.77
CA THR A 32 -4.44 -0.88 -18.35
C THR A 32 -5.03 -1.79 -17.27
N SER A 33 -5.69 -2.87 -17.70
CA SER A 33 -6.19 -3.92 -16.81
C SER A 33 -5.11 -4.53 -15.91
N LYS A 34 -3.83 -4.51 -16.33
CA LYS A 34 -2.72 -5.02 -15.52
C LYS A 34 -2.48 -4.16 -14.27
N GLN A 35 -2.45 -2.83 -14.42
CA GLN A 35 -2.29 -1.90 -13.30
C GLN A 35 -3.53 -1.88 -12.41
N GLN A 36 -4.72 -1.94 -13.00
CA GLN A 36 -5.95 -2.05 -12.22
C GLN A 36 -5.98 -3.32 -11.37
N THR A 37 -5.63 -4.48 -11.94
CA THR A 37 -5.59 -5.75 -11.21
C THR A 37 -4.56 -5.71 -10.09
N ALA A 38 -3.39 -5.10 -10.33
CA ALA A 38 -2.37 -4.92 -9.33
C ALA A 38 -2.86 -4.04 -8.17
N LEU A 39 -3.54 -2.92 -8.47
CA LEU A 39 -4.12 -2.03 -7.46
C LEU A 39 -5.20 -2.73 -6.63
N GLU A 40 -6.09 -3.49 -7.26
CA GLU A 40 -7.15 -4.21 -6.55
C GLU A 40 -6.61 -5.33 -5.65
N LYS A 41 -5.60 -6.07 -6.12
CA LYS A 41 -4.90 -7.05 -5.27
C LYS A 41 -4.22 -6.38 -4.08
N LEU A 42 -3.63 -5.21 -4.31
CA LEU A 42 -2.96 -4.42 -3.28
C LEU A 42 -3.94 -3.93 -2.20
N LYS A 43 -5.10 -3.40 -2.60
CA LYS A 43 -6.19 -3.03 -1.68
C LYS A 43 -6.65 -4.24 -0.87
N LYS A 44 -6.94 -5.36 -1.52
CA LYS A 44 -7.36 -6.60 -0.85
C LYS A 44 -6.33 -7.10 0.17
N ALA A 45 -5.04 -7.03 -0.18
CA ALA A 45 -3.98 -7.46 0.71
C ALA A 45 -3.85 -6.52 1.94
N LEU A 46 -3.97 -5.20 1.74
CA LEU A 46 -3.99 -4.23 2.83
C LEU A 46 -5.22 -4.35 3.74
N SER A 47 -6.38 -4.69 3.17
CA SER A 47 -7.63 -4.91 3.93
C SER A 47 -7.77 -6.33 4.49
N SER A 48 -6.78 -7.20 4.30
CA SER A 48 -6.84 -8.57 4.83
C SER A 48 -6.55 -8.61 6.33
N GLU A 49 -7.12 -9.61 7.02
CA GLU A 49 -6.97 -9.79 8.48
C GLU A 49 -5.50 -9.95 8.91
N LEU A 50 -4.60 -10.35 8.00
CA LEU A 50 -3.18 -10.53 8.31
C LEU A 50 -2.46 -9.22 8.71
N ASN A 51 -3.00 -8.06 8.31
CA ASN A 51 -2.43 -6.74 8.65
C ASN A 51 -3.11 -6.07 9.85
N LEU A 52 -4.21 -6.65 10.36
CA LEU A 52 -4.93 -6.18 11.53
C LEU A 52 -4.66 -7.14 12.67
N ALA A 53 -3.55 -6.92 13.38
CA ALA A 53 -3.29 -7.64 14.63
C ALA A 53 -4.40 -7.31 15.64
N HIS A 54 -4.82 -8.32 16.41
CA HIS A 54 -5.73 -8.10 17.53
C HIS A 54 -5.10 -7.11 18.52
N TYR A 55 -5.91 -6.18 19.01
CA TYR A 55 -5.50 -5.22 20.02
C TYR A 55 -5.01 -5.96 21.26
N ASP A 56 -3.80 -5.60 21.70
CA ASP A 56 -3.22 -6.09 22.94
C ASP A 56 -2.67 -4.90 23.74
N PRO A 57 -3.24 -4.59 24.91
CA PRO A 57 -2.83 -3.45 25.74
C PRO A 57 -1.41 -3.59 26.31
N SER A 58 -0.81 -4.78 26.26
CA SER A 58 0.59 -5.00 26.67
C SER A 58 1.61 -4.58 25.60
N HIS A 59 1.18 -4.46 24.35
CA HIS A 59 2.03 -3.99 23.26
C HIS A 59 2.05 -2.47 23.18
N LYS A 60 3.19 -1.90 22.81
CA LYS A 60 3.31 -0.45 22.60
C LYS A 60 2.47 -0.04 21.38
N ILE A 61 1.45 0.77 21.61
CA ILE A 61 0.60 1.33 20.57
C ILE A 61 1.23 2.64 20.06
N VAL A 62 1.32 2.78 18.75
CA VAL A 62 1.80 4.00 18.08
C VAL A 62 0.69 4.54 17.20
N VAL A 63 0.27 5.78 17.44
CA VAL A 63 -0.69 6.49 16.60
C VAL A 63 0.08 7.43 15.69
N ALA A 64 -0.10 7.27 14.37
CA ALA A 64 0.45 8.19 13.37
C ALA A 64 -0.71 9.00 12.76
N ALA A 65 -0.60 10.32 12.80
CA ALA A 65 -1.55 11.26 12.21
C ALA A 65 -0.79 12.24 11.31
N ASP A 66 -1.38 12.60 10.18
CA ASP A 66 -0.90 13.62 9.26
C ASP A 66 -2.08 14.55 8.94
N ALA A 67 -1.83 15.81 8.62
CA ALA A 67 -2.88 16.77 8.29
C ALA A 67 -2.41 17.71 7.19
N CYS A 68 -3.33 18.08 6.30
CA CYS A 68 -3.11 19.08 5.26
C CYS A 68 -4.21 20.15 5.28
N ASP A 69 -4.02 21.21 4.50
CA ASP A 69 -4.94 22.37 4.46
C ASP A 69 -6.40 22.01 4.12
N TYR A 70 -6.64 20.84 3.54
CA TYR A 70 -7.97 20.37 3.14
C TYR A 70 -8.57 19.29 4.06
N GLY A 71 -7.80 18.73 5.00
CA GLY A 71 -8.28 17.66 5.89
C GLY A 71 -7.19 16.94 6.69
N ILE A 72 -7.65 16.11 7.63
CA ILE A 72 -6.87 15.17 8.46
C ILE A 72 -6.96 13.78 7.84
#